data_AF-A0A815YQ02-F1
#
_entry.id   AF-A0A815YQ02-F1
#
_cell.length_a   1.000
_cell.length_b   1.000
_cell.length_c   1.000
_cell.angle_alpha   90.00
_cell.angle_beta   90.00
_cell.angle_gamma   90.00
#
_symmetry.space_group_name_H-M   'P 1'
#
loop_
_entity.id
_entity.type
_entity.pdbx_description
1 polymer ?
#
loop_
_entity_poly.entity_id
_entity_poly.type
_entity_poly.pdbx_seq_one_letter_code
_entity_poly.pdbx_strand_id
1 'polypeptide(L)'
;MRKNIQKHWSIIKRALQIREKHLPVGHSDIGVSHNNAVNAYVCLDENDSALKHYELALKAYNKSLHSCHAHVIMTMENMGSIYEDQCNYGKAQYYYRETDNIFRRTLPANYSDLRNMEKNIARVSSRLEDECF
;
A
#
# COMPACT_ATOMS: atom_id res chain seq x y z
N MET A 1 -6.48 -20.35 -12.87
CA MET A 1 -6.27 -19.02 -12.25
C MET A 1 -7.48 -18.55 -11.45
N ARG A 2 -8.64 -18.26 -12.05
CA ARG A 2 -9.84 -17.73 -11.34
C ARG A 2 -10.36 -18.54 -10.13
N LYS A 3 -10.38 -19.88 -10.20
CA LYS A 3 -10.82 -20.74 -9.07
C LYS A 3 -9.93 -20.59 -7.81
N ASN A 4 -8.62 -20.38 -8.00
CA ASN A 4 -7.70 -20.18 -6.89
C ASN A 4 -7.89 -18.81 -6.24
N ILE A 5 -8.14 -17.78 -7.06
CA ILE A 5 -8.46 -16.42 -6.59
C ILE A 5 -9.77 -16.40 -5.81
N GLN A 6 -10.81 -17.08 -6.30
CA GLN A 6 -12.09 -17.19 -5.60
C GLN A 6 -11.97 -17.92 -4.24
N LYS A 7 -11.18 -19.00 -4.19
CA LYS A 7 -10.88 -19.69 -2.93
C LYS A 7 -10.10 -18.80 -1.96
N HIS A 8 -9.09 -18.10 -2.46
CA HIS A 8 -8.29 -17.17 -1.67
C HIS A 8 -9.15 -16.03 -1.10
N TRP A 9 -10.03 -15.45 -1.92
CA TRP A 9 -10.99 -14.42 -1.50
C TRP A 9 -11.91 -14.90 -0.39
N SER A 10 -12.48 -16.12 -0.53
CA SER A 10 -13.35 -16.71 0.49
C SER A 10 -12.64 -16.85 1.84
N ILE A 11 -11.36 -17.26 1.83
CA ILE A 11 -10.55 -17.38 3.04
C ILE A 11 -10.31 -16.01 3.67
N ILE A 12 -9.91 -15.01 2.88
CA ILE A 12 -9.64 -13.66 3.38
C ILE A 12 -10.91 -13.03 3.94
N LYS A 13 -12.05 -13.15 3.24
CA LYS A 13 -13.33 -12.62 3.71
C LYS A 13 -13.72 -13.23 5.05
N ARG A 14 -13.56 -14.55 5.21
CA ARG A 14 -13.84 -15.23 6.48
C ARG A 14 -12.89 -14.78 7.59
N ALA A 15 -11.60 -14.65 7.29
CA ALA A 15 -10.61 -14.16 8.25
C ALA A 15 -10.90 -12.71 8.69
N LEU A 16 -11.27 -11.84 7.75
CA LEU A 16 -11.66 -10.46 8.02
C LEU A 16 -12.89 -10.41 8.94
N GLN A 17 -13.95 -11.16 8.64
CA GLN A 17 -15.15 -11.22 9.49
C GLN A 17 -14.87 -11.68 10.91
N ILE A 18 -14.01 -12.70 11.09
CA ILE A 18 -13.63 -13.18 12.42
C ILE A 18 -12.84 -12.09 13.16
N ARG A 19 -11.89 -11.45 12.49
CA ARG A 19 -11.06 -10.38 13.07
C ARG A 19 -11.90 -9.16 13.46
N GLU A 20 -12.81 -8.71 12.59
CA GLU A 20 -13.71 -7.58 12.89
C GLU A 20 -14.66 -7.88 14.05
N LYS A 21 -15.06 -9.15 14.24
CA LYS A 21 -15.92 -9.57 15.35
C LYS A 21 -15.19 -9.64 16.69
N HIS A 22 -13.92 -10.02 16.68
CA HIS A 22 -13.20 -10.39 17.90
C HIS A 22 -12.07 -9.43 18.29
N LEU A 23 -11.65 -8.54 17.39
CA LEU A 23 -10.58 -7.59 17.63
C LEU A 23 -11.10 -6.16 17.75
N PRO A 24 -10.44 -5.30 18.54
CA PRO A 24 -10.76 -3.88 18.59
C PRO A 24 -10.70 -3.23 17.20
N VAL A 25 -11.55 -2.22 16.99
CA VAL A 25 -11.56 -1.44 15.75
C VAL A 25 -10.18 -0.82 15.52
N GLY A 26 -9.54 -1.17 14.40
CA GLY A 26 -8.20 -0.68 14.06
C GLY A 26 -7.06 -1.57 14.54
N HIS A 27 -7.34 -2.78 15.01
CA HIS A 27 -6.28 -3.76 15.27
C HIS A 27 -5.49 -4.07 13.99
N SER A 28 -4.16 -4.23 14.09
CA SER A 28 -3.25 -4.40 12.96
C SER A 28 -3.61 -5.63 12.10
N ASP A 29 -4.07 -6.72 12.70
CA ASP A 29 -4.55 -7.91 11.98
C ASP A 29 -5.71 -7.65 11.02
N ILE A 30 -6.57 -6.67 11.32
CA ILE A 30 -7.62 -6.22 10.38
C ILE A 30 -6.93 -5.62 9.14
N GLY A 31 -5.89 -4.80 9.34
CA GLY A 31 -5.09 -4.26 8.25
C GLY A 31 -4.38 -5.35 7.43
N VAL A 32 -3.87 -6.39 8.09
CA VAL A 32 -3.25 -7.54 7.40
C VAL A 32 -4.26 -8.26 6.51
N SER A 33 -5.51 -8.43 6.97
CA SER A 33 -6.57 -9.01 6.13
C SER A 33 -6.82 -8.18 4.88
N HIS A 34 -6.89 -6.85 5.01
CA HIS A 34 -7.11 -5.97 3.87
C HIS A 34 -5.92 -5.98 2.91
N ASN A 35 -4.68 -5.96 3.42
CA ASN A 35 -3.47 -6.08 2.60
C ASN A 35 -3.46 -7.40 1.80
N ASN A 36 -3.80 -8.52 2.44
CA ASN A 36 -3.89 -9.81 1.76
C ASN A 36 -4.97 -9.85 0.67
N ALA A 37 -6.08 -9.10 0.84
CA ALA A 37 -7.11 -8.97 -0.19
C ALA A 37 -6.58 -8.28 -1.45
N VAL A 38 -5.62 -7.38 -1.32
CA VAL A 38 -5.06 -6.64 -2.46
C VAL A 38 -4.33 -7.55 -3.44
N ASN A 39 -3.61 -8.56 -2.96
CA ASN A 39 -2.92 -9.52 -3.83
C ASN A 39 -3.87 -10.18 -4.84
N ALA A 40 -5.12 -10.44 -4.43
CA ALA A 40 -6.15 -10.97 -5.33
C ALA A 40 -6.55 -9.97 -6.41
N TYR A 41 -6.73 -8.69 -6.04
CA TYR A 41 -7.15 -7.63 -6.94
C TYR A 41 -6.06 -7.24 -7.93
N VAL A 42 -4.80 -7.16 -7.48
CA VAL A 42 -3.65 -6.91 -8.36
C VAL A 42 -3.50 -8.05 -9.38
N CYS A 43 -3.71 -9.32 -8.97
CA CYS A 43 -3.69 -10.45 -9.91
C CYS A 43 -4.84 -10.42 -10.95
N LEU A 44 -5.90 -9.65 -10.68
CA LEU A 44 -7.05 -9.47 -11.58
C LEU A 44 -7.00 -8.14 -12.34
N ASP A 45 -5.94 -7.35 -12.16
CA ASP A 45 -5.82 -5.98 -12.70
C ASP A 45 -6.95 -5.03 -12.23
N GLU A 46 -7.53 -5.33 -11.06
CA GLU A 46 -8.59 -4.52 -10.43
C GLU A 46 -7.96 -3.47 -9.48
N ASN A 47 -7.20 -2.54 -10.04
CA ASN A 47 -6.37 -1.59 -9.31
C ASN A 47 -7.16 -0.65 -8.36
N ASP A 48 -8.38 -0.25 -8.72
CA ASP A 48 -9.21 0.58 -7.85
C ASP A 48 -9.70 -0.16 -6.59
N SER A 49 -10.05 -1.45 -6.75
CA SER A 49 -10.39 -2.32 -5.63
C SER A 49 -9.18 -2.55 -4.72
N ALA A 50 -8.00 -2.75 -5.31
CA ALA A 50 -6.74 -2.85 -4.58
C ALA A 50 -6.47 -1.60 -3.73
N LEU A 51 -6.56 -0.40 -4.33
CA LEU A 51 -6.36 0.87 -3.63
C LEU A 51 -7.33 1.05 -2.46
N LYS A 52 -8.62 0.77 -2.65
CA LYS A 52 -9.62 0.83 -1.57
C LYS A 52 -9.26 -0.09 -0.40
N HIS A 53 -8.76 -1.30 -0.68
CA HIS A 53 -8.32 -2.22 0.36
C HIS A 53 -7.03 -1.75 1.05
N TYR A 54 -6.09 -1.14 0.33
CA TYR A 54 -4.93 -0.51 0.95
C TYR A 54 -5.30 0.67 1.87
N GLU A 55 -6.27 1.51 1.50
CA GLU A 55 -6.76 2.59 2.36
C GLU A 55 -7.36 2.04 3.67
N LEU A 56 -8.15 0.96 3.60
CA LEU A 56 -8.69 0.28 4.77
C LEU A 56 -7.57 -0.33 5.63
N ALA A 57 -6.52 -0.87 5.01
CA ALA A 57 -5.36 -1.39 5.71
C ALA A 57 -4.61 -0.27 6.46
N LEU A 58 -4.31 0.86 5.80
CA LEU A 58 -3.66 2.02 6.42
C LEU A 58 -4.49 2.58 7.57
N LYS A 59 -5.82 2.64 7.43
CA LYS A 59 -6.70 3.10 8.52
C LYS A 59 -6.62 2.21 9.76
N ALA A 60 -6.45 0.90 9.58
CA ALA A 60 -6.23 -0.02 10.70
C ALA A 60 -4.81 0.14 11.27
N TYR A 61 -3.78 0.16 10.42
CA TYR A 61 -2.40 0.30 10.86
C TYR A 61 -2.15 1.61 11.61
N ASN A 62 -2.66 2.75 11.11
CA ASN A 62 -2.49 4.05 11.77
C ASN A 62 -3.15 4.16 13.15
N LYS A 63 -4.05 3.22 13.50
CA LYS A 63 -4.65 3.15 14.85
C LYS A 63 -3.87 2.29 15.83
N SER A 64 -3.07 1.35 15.33
CA SER A 64 -2.44 0.30 16.16
C SER A 64 -0.92 0.24 16.07
N LEU A 65 -0.34 0.86 15.05
CA LEU A 65 1.09 0.80 14.73
C LEU A 65 1.66 2.22 14.62
N HIS A 66 2.96 2.35 14.90
CA HIS A 66 3.69 3.57 14.60
C HIS A 66 3.80 3.75 13.08
N SER A 67 3.87 5.00 12.60
CA SER A 67 3.94 5.29 11.17
C SER A 67 5.18 4.70 10.47
N CYS A 68 6.26 4.43 11.22
CA CYS A 68 7.47 3.78 10.72
C CYS A 68 7.37 2.25 10.62
N HIS A 69 6.24 1.67 11.01
CA HIS A 69 6.08 0.22 10.95
C HIS A 69 6.09 -0.27 9.50
N ALA A 70 6.80 -1.37 9.23
CA ALA A 70 7.00 -1.90 7.88
C ALA A 70 5.68 -2.07 7.09
N HIS A 71 4.61 -2.53 7.74
CA HIS A 71 3.29 -2.65 7.10
C HIS A 71 2.71 -1.32 6.61
N VAL A 72 2.91 -0.20 7.32
CA VAL A 72 2.45 1.13 6.89
C VAL A 72 3.22 1.55 5.64
N ILE A 73 4.55 1.47 5.73
CA ILE A 73 5.49 1.82 4.66
C ILE A 73 5.22 1.03 3.39
N MET A 74 5.19 -0.31 3.48
CA MET A 74 4.94 -1.19 2.33
C MET A 74 3.57 -0.91 1.69
N THR A 75 2.55 -0.61 2.50
CA THR A 75 1.23 -0.28 1.97
C THR A 75 1.27 1.01 1.15
N MET A 76 1.95 2.05 1.65
CA MET A 76 2.10 3.32 0.93
C MET A 76 2.92 3.16 -0.36
N GLU A 77 4.01 2.39 -0.32
CA GLU A 77 4.82 2.10 -1.51
C GLU A 77 4.01 1.40 -2.60
N ASN A 78 3.22 0.40 -2.23
CA ASN A 78 2.37 -0.33 -3.17
C ASN A 78 1.25 0.54 -3.75
N MET A 79 0.66 1.43 -2.94
CA MET A 79 -0.29 2.43 -3.45
C MET A 79 0.39 3.37 -4.46
N GLY A 80 1.61 3.81 -4.18
CA GLY A 80 2.41 4.60 -5.11
C GLY A 80 2.64 3.88 -6.44
N SER A 81 2.99 2.59 -6.41
CA SER A 81 3.17 1.77 -7.61
C SER A 81 1.89 1.64 -8.43
N ILE A 82 0.75 1.37 -7.79
CA ILE A 82 -0.54 1.26 -8.50
C ILE A 82 -0.90 2.60 -9.16
N TYR A 83 -0.72 3.72 -8.46
CA TYR A 83 -0.99 5.02 -9.07
C TYR A 83 -0.07 5.33 -10.23
N GLU A 84 1.20 4.90 -10.18
CA GLU A 84 2.11 5.03 -11.30
C GLU A 84 1.68 4.18 -12.50
N ASP A 85 1.27 2.93 -12.27
CA ASP A 85 0.76 2.04 -13.33
C ASP A 85 -0.52 2.60 -13.97
N GLN A 86 -1.29 3.40 -13.24
CA GLN A 86 -2.47 4.14 -13.72
C GLN A 86 -2.13 5.51 -14.35
N CYS A 87 -0.85 5.84 -14.54
CA CYS A 87 -0.36 7.17 -14.97
C CYS A 87 -0.81 8.33 -14.07
N ASN A 88 -1.25 8.06 -12.83
CA ASN A 88 -1.56 9.11 -11.86
C ASN A 88 -0.28 9.52 -11.11
N TYR A 89 0.65 10.13 -11.83
CA TYR A 89 1.98 10.44 -11.31
C TYR A 89 1.96 11.40 -10.13
N GLY A 90 0.96 12.29 -10.05
CA GLY A 90 0.77 13.18 -8.90
C GLY A 90 0.49 12.42 -7.59
N LYS A 91 -0.43 11.44 -7.62
CA LYS A 91 -0.68 10.59 -6.45
C LYS A 91 0.48 9.64 -6.17
N ALA A 92 1.09 9.07 -7.20
CA ALA A 92 2.27 8.21 -7.03
C ALA A 92 3.40 8.96 -6.31
N GLN A 93 3.71 10.18 -6.75
CA GLN A 93 4.73 11.03 -6.14
C GLN A 93 4.39 11.37 -4.69
N TYR A 94 3.12 11.66 -4.37
CA TYR A 94 2.69 11.89 -3.00
C TYR A 94 3.04 10.71 -2.08
N TYR A 95 2.64 9.48 -2.45
CA TYR A 95 2.92 8.31 -1.61
C TYR A 95 4.42 8.02 -1.47
N TYR A 96 5.18 8.11 -2.57
CA TYR A 96 6.63 7.90 -2.51
C TYR A 96 7.36 8.95 -1.64
N ARG A 97 6.95 10.22 -1.71
CA ARG A 97 7.53 11.29 -0.86
C ARG A 97 7.17 11.09 0.61
N GLU A 98 5.94 10.70 0.91
CA GLU A 98 5.55 10.43 2.29
C GLU A 98 6.33 9.24 2.88
N THR A 99 6.56 8.19 2.08
CA THR A 99 7.43 7.08 2.49
C THR A 99 8.89 7.51 2.70
N ASP A 100 9.46 8.29 1.77
CA ASP A 100 10.81 8.86 1.91
C ASP A 100 10.95 9.70 3.19
N ASN A 101 9.95 10.53 3.49
CA ASN A 101 9.89 11.32 4.72
C ASN A 101 9.93 10.45 5.98
N ILE A 102 9.22 9.31 5.99
CA ILE A 102 9.24 8.35 7.11
C ILE A 102 10.63 7.73 7.23
N PHE A 103 11.23 7.28 6.13
CA PHE A 103 12.57 6.69 6.16
C PHE A 103 13.63 7.67 6.66
N ARG A 104 13.62 8.93 6.19
CA ARG A 104 14.58 9.95 6.64
C ARG A 104 14.50 10.26 8.13
N ARG A 105 13.32 10.11 8.73
CA ARG A 105 13.10 10.34 10.16
C ARG A 105 13.49 9.14 11.03
N THR A 106 13.54 7.94 10.44
CA THR A 106 13.59 6.67 11.21
C THR A 106 14.88 5.89 10.97
N LEU A 107 15.49 6.01 9.80
CA LEU A 107 16.70 5.29 9.42
C LEU A 107 17.93 6.20 9.45
N PRO A 108 19.11 5.71 9.88
CA PRO A 108 20.38 6.35 9.60
C PRO A 108 20.55 6.48 8.08
N ALA A 109 21.10 7.60 7.60
CA ALA A 109 21.07 8.09 6.21
C ALA A 109 21.64 7.19 5.09
N ASN A 110 21.96 5.92 5.35
CA ASN A 110 22.69 5.04 4.44
C ASN A 110 21.96 3.71 4.13
N TYR A 111 20.62 3.74 4.07
CA TYR A 111 19.81 2.55 3.80
C TYR A 111 19.40 2.43 2.33
N SER A 112 19.36 1.19 1.81
CA SER A 112 18.94 0.87 0.43
C SER A 112 17.54 1.39 0.10
N ASP A 113 16.67 1.45 1.10
CA ASP A 113 15.26 1.82 0.93
C ASP A 113 15.10 3.31 0.59
N LEU A 114 15.92 4.18 1.19
CA LEU A 114 16.01 5.61 0.84
C LEU A 114 16.40 5.78 -0.63
N ARG A 115 17.42 5.06 -1.10
CA ARG A 115 17.86 5.12 -2.50
C ARG A 115 16.80 4.62 -3.47
N ASN A 116 16.00 3.64 -3.08
CA ASN A 116 14.89 3.13 -3.89
C ASN A 116 13.76 4.17 -3.99
N MET A 117 13.39 4.80 -2.87
CA MET A 117 12.39 5.87 -2.89
C MET A 117 12.83 7.06 -3.73
N GLU A 118 14.09 7.50 -3.62
CA GLU A 118 14.64 8.57 -4.45
C GLU A 118 14.54 8.26 -5.95
N LYS A 119 14.83 7.02 -6.35
CA LYS A 119 14.65 6.57 -7.74
C LYS A 119 13.19 6.59 -8.17
N ASN A 120 12.29 6.08 -7.33
CA ASN A 120 10.86 6.07 -7.62
C ASN A 120 10.32 7.49 -7.78
N ILE A 121 10.68 8.41 -6.87
CA ILE A 121 10.32 9.83 -6.92
C ILE A 121 10.85 10.48 -8.20
N ALA A 122 12.12 10.26 -8.54
CA ALA A 122 12.71 10.83 -9.75
C ALA A 122 11.98 10.36 -11.01
N ARG A 123 11.68 9.04 -11.10
CA ARG A 123 10.96 8.43 -12.20
C ARG A 123 9.54 9.00 -12.37
N VAL A 124 8.76 9.10 -11.29
CA VAL A 124 7.40 9.68 -11.41
C VAL A 124 7.43 11.18 -11.66
N SER A 125 8.47 11.89 -11.18
CA SER A 125 8.60 13.33 -11.42
C SER A 125 8.87 13.64 -12.89
N SER A 126 9.76 12.88 -13.55
CA SER A 126 10.00 13.06 -14.98
C SER A 126 8.74 12.78 -15.81
N ARG A 127 7.99 11.73 -15.45
CA ARG A 127 6.72 11.39 -16.12
C ARG A 127 5.65 12.47 -15.94
N LEU A 128 5.58 13.08 -14.75
CA LEU A 128 4.64 14.17 -14.46
C LEU A 128 4.98 15.43 -15.27
N GLU A 129 6.26 15.72 -15.48
CA GLU A 129 6.72 16.83 -16.33
C GLU A 129 6.38 16.58 -17.81
N ASP A 130 6.49 15.34 -18.28
CA ASP A 130 6.14 14.95 -19.65
C ASP A 130 4.63 15.05 -19.96
N GLU A 131 3.74 14.90 -18.96
CA GLU A 131 2.28 15.07 -19.12
C GLU A 131 1.82 16.53 -19.24
N CYS A 132 2.71 17.50 -18.97
CA CYS A 132 2.37 18.93 -18.99
C CYS A 132 2.53 19.60 -20.38
N PHE A 133 2.73 18.83 -21.45
CA PHE A 133 2.86 19.31 -22.84
C PHE A 133 1.85 18.64 -23.78
#